data_AF-A0A944SBH7-F1
#
_entry.id   AF-A0A944SBH7-F1
#
_cell.length_a   1.000
_cell.length_b   1.000
_cell.length_c   1.000
_cell.angle_alpha   90.00
_cell.angle_beta   90.00
_cell.angle_gamma   90.00
#
_symmetry.space_group_name_H-M   'P 1'
#
loop_
_entity.id
_entity.type
_entity.pdbx_description
1 polymer ?
#
loop_
_entity_poly.entity_id
_entity_poly.type
_entity_poly.pdbx_seq_one_letter_code
_entity_poly.pdbx_strand_id
1 'polypeptide(L)'
;MEIKELLVESRRIWRKERCNLSGVIVRMGVVFGDICRWERDEKKDRETHNDEELQKELGNLIFSTIRWCDDLGYDPNECIKKALKAQNDFVEINRTDKKCK
;
A
#
# COMPACT_ATOMS: atom_id res chain seq x y z
N MET A 1 8.91 -4.03 -12.93
CA MET A 1 9.56 -4.80 -11.86
C MET A 1 8.58 -5.80 -11.34
N GLU A 2 8.99 -7.05 -11.24
CA GLU A 2 8.21 -8.13 -10.62
C GLU A 2 8.24 -8.01 -9.09
N ILE A 3 7.23 -8.56 -8.40
CA ILE A 3 7.16 -8.54 -6.92
C ILE A 3 8.42 -9.13 -6.28
N LYS A 4 8.97 -10.21 -6.86
CA LYS A 4 10.22 -10.82 -6.39
C LYS A 4 11.41 -9.85 -6.44
N GLU A 5 11.46 -9.00 -7.48
CA GLU A 5 12.53 -8.01 -7.66
C GLU A 5 12.36 -6.88 -6.67
N LEU A 6 11.11 -6.45 -6.44
CA LEU A 6 10.76 -5.44 -5.44
C LEU A 6 11.12 -5.92 -4.03
N LEU A 7 10.92 -7.20 -3.70
CA LEU A 7 11.33 -7.77 -2.42
C LEU A 7 12.85 -7.73 -2.24
N VAL A 8 13.60 -8.18 -3.25
CA VAL A 8 15.08 -8.13 -3.23
C VAL A 8 15.56 -6.69 -3.03
N GLU A 9 15.00 -5.75 -3.79
CA GLU A 9 15.35 -4.34 -3.70
C GLU A 9 14.99 -3.73 -2.34
N SER A 10 13.83 -4.07 -1.79
CA SER A 10 13.40 -3.59 -0.48
C SER A 10 14.34 -4.07 0.65
N ARG A 11 14.86 -5.30 0.54
CA ARG A 11 15.83 -5.86 1.49
C ARG A 11 17.22 -5.24 1.32
N ARG A 12 17.57 -4.81 0.11
CA ARG A 12 18.80 -4.06 -0.18
C ARG A 12 18.77 -2.68 0.48
N ILE A 13 17.65 -1.97 0.37
CA ILE A 13 17.49 -0.61 0.93
C ILE A 13 17.36 -0.65 2.46
N TRP A 14 16.45 -1.45 2.99
CA TRP A 14 16.04 -1.40 4.40
C TRP A 14 16.72 -2.46 5.29
N ARG A 15 17.73 -3.16 4.77
CA ARG A 15 18.48 -4.22 5.46
C ARG A 15 17.59 -5.39 5.93
N LYS A 16 18.13 -6.24 6.80
CA LYS A 16 17.53 -7.51 7.24
C LYS A 16 16.51 -7.37 8.37
N GLU A 17 16.36 -6.20 8.98
CA GLU A 17 15.41 -6.01 10.07
C GLU A 17 13.96 -6.09 9.57
N ARG A 18 13.16 -6.91 10.26
CA ARG A 18 11.74 -7.10 9.95
C ARG A 18 10.89 -6.26 10.90
N CYS A 19 9.84 -5.64 10.36
CA CYS A 19 8.83 -4.98 11.17
C CYS A 19 7.78 -5.98 11.66
N ASN A 20 7.39 -5.87 12.93
CA ASN A 20 6.15 -6.50 13.40
C ASN A 20 4.93 -5.67 12.94
N LEU A 21 3.72 -6.19 13.18
CA LEU A 21 2.47 -5.54 12.77
C LEU A 21 2.35 -4.11 13.30
N SER A 22 2.68 -3.88 14.57
CA SER A 22 2.66 -2.54 15.16
C SER A 22 3.59 -1.57 14.43
N GLY A 23 4.80 -2.03 14.08
CA GLY A 23 5.77 -1.24 13.32
C GLY A 23 5.33 -0.97 11.88
N VAL A 24 4.61 -1.91 11.25
CA VAL A 24 4.01 -1.73 9.93
C VAL A 24 2.93 -0.65 9.98
N ILE A 25 2.01 -0.72 10.96
CA ILE A 25 0.91 0.23 11.11
C ILE A 25 1.43 1.67 11.27
N VAL A 26 2.45 1.87 12.11
CA VAL A 26 3.05 3.21 12.30
C VAL A 26 3.62 3.76 11.00
N ARG A 27 4.35 2.94 10.23
CA ARG A 27 4.98 3.37 8.97
C ARG A 27 3.95 3.61 7.87
N MET A 28 2.91 2.78 7.80
CA MET A 28 1.77 2.99 6.91
C MET A 28 1.05 4.32 7.21
N GLY A 29 0.88 4.64 8.50
CA GLY A 29 0.29 5.90 8.94
C GLY A 29 1.08 7.14 8.50
N VAL A 30 2.42 7.05 8.42
CA VAL A 30 3.26 8.15 7.91
C VAL A 30 2.97 8.40 6.43
N VAL A 31 3.12 7.37 5.57
CA VAL A 31 2.91 7.49 4.12
C VAL A 31 1.46 7.90 3.81
N PHE A 32 0.49 7.31 4.49
CA PHE A 32 -0.91 7.72 4.33
C PHE A 32 -1.15 9.16 4.79
N GLY A 33 -0.49 9.58 5.88
CA GLY A 33 -0.53 10.96 6.36
C GLY A 33 0.07 11.95 5.36
N ASP A 34 1.04 11.55 4.56
CA ASP A 34 1.63 12.38 3.48
C ASP A 34 0.60 12.58 2.35
N ILE A 35 -0.06 11.50 1.92
CA ILE A 35 -1.17 11.56 0.94
C ILE A 35 -2.31 12.44 1.45
N CYS A 36 -2.71 12.30 2.73
CA CYS A 36 -3.75 13.13 3.32
C CYS A 36 -3.36 14.61 3.40
N ARG A 37 -2.07 14.94 3.57
CA ARG A 37 -1.60 16.33 3.55
C ARG A 37 -1.62 16.92 2.15
N TRP A 38 -1.27 16.11 1.15
CA TRP A 38 -1.37 16.46 -0.26
C TRP A 38 -2.82 16.80 -0.64
N GLU A 39 -3.78 15.92 -0.34
CA GLU A 39 -5.20 16.09 -0.70
C GLU A 39 -5.81 17.38 -0.11
N ARG A 40 -5.42 17.74 1.11
CA ARG A 40 -6.00 18.91 1.80
C ARG A 40 -5.27 20.22 1.54
N ASP A 41 -4.31 20.22 0.63
CA ASP A 41 -3.44 21.36 0.31
C ASP A 41 -2.81 22.02 1.56
N GLU A 42 -2.24 21.19 2.43
CA GLU A 42 -1.50 21.63 3.62
C GLU A 42 -0.42 22.69 3.33
N LYS A 43 -0.54 23.86 3.98
CA LYS A 43 0.26 25.06 3.67
C LYS A 43 1.78 24.86 3.74
N LYS A 44 2.26 24.03 4.66
CA LYS A 44 3.70 23.81 4.86
C LYS A 44 4.33 22.92 3.77
N ASP A 45 3.52 22.15 3.05
CA ASP A 45 3.94 21.16 2.04
C ASP A 45 3.52 21.58 0.62
N ARG A 46 2.90 22.76 0.45
CA ARG A 46 2.30 23.22 -0.81
C ARG A 46 3.28 23.28 -1.99
N GLU A 47 4.56 23.56 -1.73
CA GLU A 47 5.58 23.60 -2.79
C GLU A 47 5.82 22.21 -3.43
N THR A 48 5.49 21.13 -2.71
CA THR A 48 5.61 19.75 -3.18
C THR A 48 4.26 19.15 -3.58
N HIS A 49 3.19 19.94 -3.69
CA HIS A 49 1.87 19.46 -4.12
C HIS A 49 1.75 19.41 -5.63
N ASN A 50 2.45 18.44 -6.22
CA ASN A 50 2.40 18.14 -7.64
C ASN A 50 2.16 16.65 -7.87
N ASP A 51 1.84 16.30 -9.11
CA ASP A 51 1.51 14.92 -9.50
C ASP A 51 2.69 13.96 -9.31
N GLU A 52 3.93 14.44 -9.48
CA GLU A 52 5.14 13.63 -9.31
C GLU A 52 5.28 13.17 -7.85
N GLU A 53 5.06 14.08 -6.91
CA GLU A 53 5.10 13.79 -5.48
C GLU A 53 3.96 12.88 -5.03
N LEU A 54 2.74 13.07 -5.55
CA LEU A 54 1.64 12.15 -5.27
C LEU A 54 1.92 10.74 -5.81
N GLN A 55 2.44 10.63 -7.03
CA GLN A 55 2.85 9.34 -7.62
C GLN A 55 3.93 8.66 -6.78
N LYS A 56 4.89 9.43 -6.27
CA LYS A 56 5.92 8.93 -5.35
C LYS A 56 5.30 8.39 -4.07
N GLU A 57 4.36 9.08 -3.43
CA GLU A 57 3.76 8.59 -2.17
C GLU A 57 2.87 7.36 -2.38
N LEU A 58 2.14 7.29 -3.49
CA LEU A 58 1.43 6.07 -3.88
C LEU A 58 2.41 4.91 -4.14
N GLY A 59 3.54 5.20 -4.79
CA GLY A 59 4.63 4.25 -4.98
C GLY A 59 5.23 3.77 -3.66
N ASN A 60 5.46 4.67 -2.70
CA ASN A 60 5.93 4.36 -1.36
C ASN A 60 4.98 3.41 -0.64
N LEU A 61 3.67 3.64 -0.75
CA LEU A 61 2.66 2.79 -0.14
C LEU A 61 2.69 1.37 -0.76
N ILE A 62 2.73 1.26 -2.08
CA ILE A 62 2.77 -0.02 -2.79
C ILE A 62 4.05 -0.79 -2.46
N PHE A 63 5.22 -0.15 -2.63
CA PHE A 63 6.52 -0.77 -2.44
C PHE A 63 6.74 -1.19 -0.98
N SER A 64 6.37 -0.33 -0.03
CA SER A 64 6.49 -0.64 1.39
C SER A 64 5.54 -1.76 1.80
N THR A 65 4.32 -1.81 1.25
CA THR A 65 3.37 -2.89 1.54
C THR A 65 3.88 -4.25 1.08
N ILE A 66 4.51 -4.33 -0.09
CA ILE A 66 5.17 -5.56 -0.57
C ILE A 66 6.23 -6.04 0.44
N ARG A 67 7.07 -5.12 0.95
CA ARG A 67 8.04 -5.44 2.01
C ARG A 67 7.36 -5.87 3.31
N TRP A 68 6.27 -5.20 3.71
CA TRP A 68 5.57 -5.49 4.96
C TRP A 68 4.90 -6.87 4.95
N CYS A 69 4.40 -7.34 3.80
CA CYS A 69 3.97 -8.72 3.64
C CYS A 69 5.10 -9.68 4.03
N ASP A 70 6.30 -9.53 3.48
CA ASP A 70 7.45 -10.40 3.80
C ASP A 70 7.94 -10.23 5.26
N ASP A 71 7.93 -9.01 5.80
CA ASP A 71 8.25 -8.76 7.21
C ASP A 71 7.32 -9.53 8.17
N LEU A 72 6.03 -9.62 7.83
CA LEU A 72 5.01 -10.36 8.59
C LEU A 72 4.96 -11.86 8.26
N GLY A 73 5.82 -12.35 7.36
CA GLY A 73 5.89 -13.76 6.98
C GLY A 73 4.88 -14.20 5.92
N TYR A 74 4.34 -13.26 5.13
CA TYR A 74 3.39 -13.51 4.07
C TYR A 74 4.03 -13.36 2.68
N ASP A 75 3.59 -14.17 1.71
CA ASP A 75 3.90 -13.95 0.29
C ASP A 75 2.99 -12.85 -0.28
N PRO A 76 3.54 -11.72 -0.78
CA PRO A 76 2.74 -10.66 -1.36
C PRO A 76 1.85 -11.13 -2.53
N ASN A 77 2.29 -12.11 -3.33
CA ASN A 77 1.46 -12.65 -4.42
C ASN A 77 0.19 -13.31 -3.90
N GLU A 78 0.32 -14.10 -2.82
CA GLU A 78 -0.84 -14.74 -2.18
C GLU A 78 -1.75 -13.71 -1.50
N CYS A 79 -1.19 -12.66 -0.89
CA CYS A 79 -1.97 -11.54 -0.38
C CYS A 79 -2.81 -10.88 -1.49
N ILE A 80 -2.22 -10.61 -2.65
CA ILE A 80 -2.91 -10.01 -3.79
C ILE A 80 -4.00 -10.94 -4.34
N LYS A 81 -3.73 -12.25 -4.49
CA LYS A 81 -4.74 -13.24 -4.92
C LYS A 81 -5.96 -13.23 -3.99
N LYS A 82 -5.73 -13.23 -2.66
CA LYS A 82 -6.79 -13.14 -1.65
C LYS A 82 -7.57 -11.83 -1.78
N ALA A 83 -6.89 -10.70 -1.97
CA ALA A 83 -7.51 -9.39 -2.14
C ALA A 83 -8.37 -9.32 -3.41
N LEU A 84 -7.88 -9.83 -4.54
CA LEU A 84 -8.62 -9.88 -5.81
C LEU A 84 -9.90 -10.71 -5.68
N LYS A 85 -9.82 -11.89 -5.06
CA LYS A 85 -11.00 -12.70 -4.77
C LYS A 85 -12.01 -11.92 -3.93
N ALA A 86 -11.57 -11.31 -2.82
CA ALA A 86 -12.45 -10.54 -1.95
C ALA A 86 -13.13 -9.36 -2.66
N GLN A 87 -12.41 -8.65 -3.53
CA GLN A 87 -12.98 -7.55 -4.32
C GLN A 87 -14.00 -8.02 -5.35
N ASN A 88 -13.72 -9.13 -6.05
CA ASN A 88 -14.66 -9.74 -6.98
C ASN A 88 -15.94 -10.20 -6.26
N ASP A 89 -15.79 -10.93 -5.16
CA ASP A 89 -16.92 -11.39 -4.34
C ASP A 89 -17.78 -10.20 -3.88
N PHE A 90 -17.15 -9.10 -3.43
CA PHE A 90 -17.86 -7.89 -3.01
C PHE A 90 -18.66 -7.25 -4.15
N VAL A 91 -18.11 -7.17 -5.37
CA VAL A 91 -18.81 -6.61 -6.53
C VAL A 91 -19.98 -7.50 -6.94
N GLU A 92 -19.82 -8.82 -6.91
CA GLU A 92 -20.88 -9.77 -7.25
C GLU A 92 -22.06 -9.68 -6.28
N ILE A 93 -21.79 -9.71 -4.96
CA ILE A 93 -22.82 -9.58 -3.91
C ILE A 93 -23.62 -8.28 -4.11
N ASN A 94 -22.93 -7.15 -4.28
CA ASN A 94 -23.59 -5.86 -4.44
C ASN A 94 -24.36 -5.72 -5.77
N ARG A 95 -23.96 -6.46 -6.82
CA ARG A 95 -24.73 -6.52 -8.08
C ARG A 95 -26.00 -7.34 -7.92
N THR A 96 -25.97 -8.45 -7.16
CA THR A 96 -27.16 -9.26 -6.87
C THR A 96 -28.13 -8.53 -5.94
N ASP A 97 -27.64 -7.81 -4.93
CA ASP A 97 -28.49 -7.05 -4.01
C ASP A 97 -29.20 -5.87 -4.68
N LYS A 98 -28.55 -5.23 -5.67
CA LYS A 98 -29.16 -4.19 -6.49
C LYS A 98 -30.21 -4.71 -7.49
N LYS A 99 -30.23 -6.01 -7.80
CA LYS A 99 -31.25 -6.62 -8.66
C LYS A 99 -32.51 -7.05 -7.89
N CYS A 100 -32.44 -7.11 -6.56
CA CYS A 100 -33.56 -7.47 -5.69
C CYS A 100 -34.29 -6.26 -5.06
N LYS A 101 -33.93 -5.03 -5.47
CA LYS A 101 -34.63 -3.79 -5.13
C LYS A 101 -35.21 -3.15 -6.39
#